data_AF-A0A9D7KQ81-F1
#
_entry.id   AF-A0A9D7KQ81-F1
#
_cell.length_a   1.000
_cell.length_b   1.000
_cell.length_c   1.000
_cell.angle_alpha   90.00
_cell.angle_beta   90.00
_cell.angle_gamma   90.00
#
_symmetry.space_group_name_H-M   'P 1'
#
loop_
_entity.id
_entity.type
_entity.pdbx_description
1 polymer ?
#
loop_
_entity_poly.entity_id
_entity_poly.type
_entity_poly.pdbx_seq_one_letter_code
_entity_poly.pdbx_strand_id
1 'polypeptide(L)'
;MLKKRLSVVFLLLMSFSLLNAQKIPSSYSNIGFERERGLFYFQDTDKKIYEQVRKSRFTVDQLIGGITGTEKGVAFDFSDSLLNGTLYYGLIPVGDGKYSIPVWFNRSVKIVGGKSEVNIKENLSKTYDMTGWQTKGYGLLGYRITSAEGAIIYDGKIEFVVADPFLVSNTIVDGPFVDNVTESSAVISFITNFECEPSVTVGERIYELEPSKKHELQVTELLPGTEYDYTVRAGNTIQELKFKTAPQKGNNSKFTFAYASDSRSAMGGGERSVYGANVYIMRKIMSLAAFKGVDFMQFTGDLINGYAYDPEDNRLQYRNWKNAVQPFAAFFPIYETMGNHEGLHTRFYDENNTSRYIRIDRFPYDSLSAEALFADEFVNPVSDLETEDGSKYDPDPNSIDFPSYRETSFSYVYGNTAMIVLNSNYWFGPDVRKEPLLSGNPHAYIMDNQFNWFKKRDFKI
;
A
#
# COMPACT_ATOMS: atom_id res chain seq x y z
N MET A 1 -16.67 -55.01 -43.95
CA MET A 1 -17.12 -55.00 -42.54
C MET A 1 -16.09 -54.21 -41.72
N LEU A 2 -15.99 -52.92 -41.97
CA LEU A 2 -16.52 -51.79 -41.17
C LEU A 2 -15.80 -51.57 -39.82
N LYS A 3 -14.67 -50.88 -39.91
CA LYS A 3 -13.95 -50.24 -38.80
C LYS A 3 -14.79 -49.08 -38.26
N LYS A 4 -15.19 -49.12 -36.98
CA LYS A 4 -15.82 -47.98 -36.29
C LYS A 4 -14.74 -46.93 -35.97
N ARG A 5 -14.76 -45.81 -36.69
CA ARG A 5 -14.10 -44.56 -36.30
C ARG A 5 -14.94 -43.90 -35.21
N LEU A 6 -14.35 -43.67 -34.05
CA LEU A 6 -14.91 -42.80 -33.02
C LEU A 6 -14.55 -41.37 -33.43
N SER A 7 -15.52 -40.62 -33.96
CA SER A 7 -15.39 -39.18 -34.21
C SER A 7 -15.52 -38.46 -32.88
N VAL A 8 -14.40 -37.92 -32.37
CA VAL A 8 -14.40 -36.95 -31.28
C VAL A 8 -14.87 -35.62 -31.86
N VAL A 9 -16.12 -35.27 -31.60
CA VAL A 9 -16.65 -33.92 -31.83
C VAL A 9 -16.07 -33.03 -30.74
N PHE A 10 -15.13 -32.16 -31.12
CA PHE A 10 -14.70 -31.03 -30.29
C PHE A 10 -15.87 -30.04 -30.24
N LEU A 11 -16.73 -30.16 -29.23
CA LEU A 11 -17.65 -29.08 -28.87
C LEU A 11 -16.80 -27.97 -28.24
N LEU A 12 -16.60 -26.88 -28.98
CA LEU A 12 -16.20 -25.59 -28.41
C LEU A 12 -17.26 -25.19 -27.38
N LEU A 13 -17.03 -25.54 -26.12
CA LEU A 13 -17.60 -24.82 -25.00
C LEU A 13 -16.90 -23.45 -24.97
N MET A 14 -17.45 -22.48 -25.72
CA MET A 14 -17.30 -21.09 -25.33
C MET A 14 -17.89 -20.98 -23.93
N SER A 15 -17.02 -20.94 -22.93
CA SER A 15 -17.35 -20.42 -21.62
C SER A 15 -17.80 -18.98 -21.82
N PHE A 16 -19.11 -18.79 -22.00
CA PHE A 16 -19.77 -17.56 -21.63
C PHE A 16 -19.55 -17.41 -20.13
N SER A 17 -18.43 -16.79 -19.75
CA SER A 17 -18.39 -16.05 -18.50
C SER A 17 -19.53 -15.05 -18.60
N LEU A 18 -20.64 -15.36 -17.93
CA LEU A 18 -21.63 -14.37 -17.55
C LEU A 18 -20.85 -13.34 -16.73
N LEU A 19 -20.39 -12.29 -17.41
CA LEU A 19 -20.01 -11.03 -16.80
C LEU A 19 -21.27 -10.58 -16.06
N ASN A 20 -21.38 -10.92 -14.77
CA ASN A 20 -22.30 -10.22 -13.90
C ASN A 20 -21.89 -8.76 -14.02
N ALA A 21 -22.73 -7.97 -14.69
CA ALA A 21 -22.51 -6.54 -14.80
C ALA A 21 -22.36 -6.03 -13.37
N GLN A 22 -21.22 -5.39 -13.09
CA GLN A 22 -20.94 -4.79 -11.81
C GLN A 22 -22.13 -3.91 -11.41
N LYS A 23 -22.72 -4.20 -10.24
CA LYS A 23 -23.91 -3.49 -9.75
C LYS A 23 -23.50 -2.03 -9.49
N ILE A 24 -24.18 -1.10 -10.14
CA ILE A 24 -24.01 0.34 -9.88
C ILE A 24 -24.71 0.62 -8.53
N PRO A 25 -24.02 1.23 -7.56
CA PRO A 25 -24.63 1.68 -6.32
C PRO A 25 -25.83 2.60 -6.58
N SER A 26 -26.93 2.39 -5.85
CA SER A 26 -28.15 3.19 -5.96
C SER A 26 -27.92 4.64 -5.52
N SER A 27 -26.85 4.92 -4.77
CA SER A 27 -26.39 6.28 -4.43
C SER A 27 -25.98 7.12 -5.64
N TYR A 28 -25.71 6.50 -6.80
CA TYR A 28 -25.48 7.18 -8.07
C TYR A 28 -26.76 7.28 -8.90
N SER A 29 -27.31 8.49 -9.06
CA SER A 29 -28.57 8.70 -9.79
C SER A 29 -28.42 8.78 -11.31
N ASN A 30 -27.24 9.16 -11.81
CA ASN A 30 -26.99 9.46 -13.22
C ASN A 30 -25.87 8.62 -13.84
N ILE A 31 -25.58 7.45 -13.25
CA ILE A 31 -24.60 6.50 -13.78
C ILE A 31 -25.35 5.31 -14.36
N GLY A 32 -24.99 4.91 -15.58
CA GLY A 32 -25.53 3.72 -16.24
C GLY A 32 -24.43 2.86 -16.83
N PHE A 33 -24.78 1.67 -17.29
CA PHE A 33 -23.88 0.74 -17.97
C PHE A 33 -24.42 0.37 -19.34
N GLU A 34 -23.59 0.52 -20.38
CA GLU A 34 -23.96 0.15 -21.75
C GLU A 34 -23.33 -1.19 -22.12
N ARG A 35 -24.15 -2.24 -22.12
CA ARG A 35 -23.70 -3.64 -22.35
C ARG A 35 -22.99 -3.85 -23.68
N GLU A 36 -23.40 -3.14 -24.73
CA GLU A 36 -22.79 -3.25 -26.06
C GLU A 36 -21.34 -2.77 -26.09
N ARG A 37 -21.02 -1.73 -25.31
CA ARG A 37 -19.65 -1.19 -25.19
C ARG A 37 -18.87 -1.79 -24.03
N GLY A 38 -19.56 -2.36 -23.05
CA GLY A 38 -18.95 -2.80 -21.80
C GLY A 38 -18.41 -1.65 -20.96
N LEU A 39 -19.02 -0.46 -21.05
CA LEU A 39 -18.56 0.76 -20.39
C LEU A 39 -19.66 1.38 -19.53
N PHE A 40 -19.25 1.98 -18.41
CA PHE A 40 -20.12 2.90 -17.70
C PHE A 40 -20.31 4.21 -18.50
N TYR A 41 -21.41 4.90 -18.24
CA TYR A 41 -21.65 6.25 -18.71
C TYR A 41 -22.26 7.12 -17.62
N PHE A 42 -21.94 8.41 -17.67
CA PHE A 42 -22.66 9.46 -16.97
C PHE A 42 -23.74 10.04 -17.88
N GLN A 43 -24.98 10.09 -17.40
CA GLN A 43 -26.11 10.67 -18.08
C GLN A 43 -26.16 12.18 -17.82
N ASP A 44 -25.77 12.96 -18.83
CA ASP A 44 -25.81 14.41 -18.81
C ASP A 44 -26.99 14.92 -19.65
N THR A 45 -28.15 15.09 -19.01
CA THR A 45 -29.42 15.51 -19.64
C THR A 45 -29.77 14.63 -20.86
N ASP A 46 -29.37 15.03 -22.07
CA ASP A 46 -29.65 14.32 -23.34
C ASP A 46 -28.44 13.55 -23.90
N LYS A 47 -27.30 13.54 -23.18
CA LYS A 47 -26.04 13.01 -23.65
C LYS A 47 -25.44 11.99 -22.69
N LYS A 48 -24.92 10.88 -23.24
CA LYS A 48 -24.06 9.94 -22.51
C LYS A 48 -22.61 10.35 -22.64
N ILE A 49 -21.93 10.49 -21.50
CA ILE A 49 -20.47 10.69 -21.43
C ILE A 49 -19.89 9.37 -20.93
N TYR A 50 -19.10 8.69 -21.76
CA TYR A 50 -18.61 7.35 -21.46
C TYR A 50 -17.36 7.37 -20.58
N GLU A 51 -17.21 6.27 -19.84
CA GLU A 51 -16.01 5.98 -19.06
C GLU A 51 -14.77 5.96 -19.97
N GLN A 52 -13.70 6.60 -19.49
CA GLN A 52 -12.37 6.46 -20.05
C GLN A 52 -11.56 5.48 -19.19
N VAL A 53 -11.51 4.23 -19.62
CA VAL A 53 -10.71 3.19 -18.97
C VAL A 53 -9.23 3.50 -19.16
N ARG A 54 -8.50 3.57 -18.05
CA ARG A 54 -7.04 3.74 -18.02
C ARG A 54 -6.44 2.59 -17.23
N LYS A 55 -5.27 2.12 -17.65
CA LYS A 55 -4.50 1.12 -16.93
C LYS A 55 -3.25 1.76 -16.36
N SER A 56 -2.85 1.30 -15.19
CA SER A 56 -1.59 1.68 -14.56
C SER A 56 -0.41 1.33 -15.47
N ARG A 57 0.62 2.17 -15.47
CA ARG A 57 1.83 1.92 -16.28
C ARG A 57 2.64 0.75 -15.71
N PHE A 58 2.67 0.64 -14.39
CA PHE A 58 3.38 -0.38 -13.62
C PHE A 58 2.47 -0.89 -12.50
N THR A 59 2.67 -2.14 -12.09
CA THR A 59 2.09 -2.70 -10.87
C THR A 59 3.19 -3.01 -9.86
N VAL A 60 2.85 -3.13 -8.58
CA VAL A 60 3.83 -3.54 -7.55
C VAL A 60 4.38 -4.93 -7.89
N ASP A 61 3.51 -5.87 -8.26
CA ASP A 61 3.88 -7.24 -8.61
C ASP A 61 4.89 -7.32 -9.76
N GLN A 62 4.76 -6.48 -10.78
CA GLN A 62 5.73 -6.41 -11.88
C GLN A 62 7.13 -6.02 -11.39
N LEU A 63 7.21 -5.13 -10.39
CA LEU A 63 8.47 -4.56 -9.89
C LEU A 63 9.13 -5.43 -8.80
N ILE A 64 8.44 -6.45 -8.27
CA ILE A 64 8.96 -7.37 -7.24
C ILE A 64 8.99 -8.85 -7.66
N GLY A 65 8.12 -9.28 -8.57
CA GLY A 65 7.84 -10.71 -8.79
C GLY A 65 8.74 -11.42 -9.80
N GLY A 66 9.31 -10.70 -10.77
CA GLY A 66 10.11 -11.27 -11.86
C GLY A 66 11.60 -11.42 -11.56
N ILE A 67 11.99 -11.67 -10.30
CA ILE A 67 13.39 -11.73 -9.89
C ILE A 67 13.82 -13.19 -9.72
N THR A 68 14.89 -13.59 -10.40
CA THR A 68 15.43 -14.96 -10.36
C THR A 68 16.94 -14.94 -10.14
N GLY A 69 17.49 -16.04 -9.62
CA GLY A 69 18.93 -16.16 -9.47
C GLY A 69 19.63 -16.65 -10.74
N THR A 70 20.90 -16.29 -10.90
CA THR A 70 21.78 -16.68 -12.02
C THR A 70 23.08 -17.28 -11.48
N GLU A 71 23.95 -17.80 -12.35
CA GLU A 71 25.30 -18.26 -11.94
C GLU A 71 26.16 -17.16 -11.29
N LYS A 72 25.81 -15.88 -11.54
CA LYS A 72 26.60 -14.71 -11.16
C LYS A 72 25.91 -13.83 -10.12
N GLY A 73 24.60 -13.93 -9.96
CA GLY A 73 23.83 -13.10 -9.04
C GLY A 73 22.34 -13.21 -9.27
N VAL A 74 21.68 -12.10 -9.64
CA VAL A 74 20.22 -12.06 -9.83
C VAL A 74 19.83 -11.35 -11.13
N ALA A 75 18.79 -11.86 -11.79
CA ALA A 75 18.17 -11.29 -12.97
C ALA A 75 16.77 -10.76 -12.63
N PHE A 76 16.38 -9.69 -13.33
CA PHE A 76 15.10 -9.02 -13.20
C PHE A 76 14.37 -9.07 -14.55
N ASP A 77 13.10 -9.45 -14.53
CA ASP A 77 12.16 -9.38 -15.66
C ASP A 77 10.86 -8.69 -15.21
N PHE A 78 10.76 -7.39 -15.48
CA PHE A 78 9.62 -6.57 -15.07
C PHE A 78 8.36 -6.80 -15.92
N SER A 79 8.39 -7.76 -16.86
CA SER A 79 7.26 -8.09 -17.74
C SER A 79 6.69 -6.90 -18.51
N ASP A 80 7.57 -5.96 -18.85
CA ASP A 80 7.24 -4.72 -19.55
C ASP A 80 8.30 -4.43 -20.61
N SER A 81 8.02 -4.84 -21.85
CA SER A 81 8.93 -4.68 -22.99
C SER A 81 9.21 -3.22 -23.35
N LEU A 82 8.41 -2.27 -22.84
CA LEU A 82 8.60 -0.84 -23.06
C LEU A 82 9.44 -0.18 -21.96
N LEU A 83 9.69 -0.87 -20.84
CA LEU A 83 10.54 -0.35 -19.77
C LEU A 83 12.02 -0.37 -20.19
N ASN A 84 12.56 0.81 -20.40
CA ASN A 84 14.00 1.03 -20.55
C ASN A 84 14.46 2.01 -19.48
N GLY A 85 15.69 1.84 -18.99
CA GLY A 85 16.12 2.60 -17.84
C GLY A 85 17.43 2.15 -17.22
N THR A 86 17.56 2.43 -15.93
CA THR A 86 18.75 2.07 -15.13
C THR A 86 18.29 1.42 -13.83
N LEU A 87 18.94 0.32 -13.45
CA LEU A 87 18.79 -0.33 -12.17
C LEU A 87 20.05 -0.05 -11.34
N TYR A 88 19.87 0.73 -10.28
CA TYR A 88 20.87 0.94 -9.25
C TYR A 88 20.71 -0.15 -8.20
N TYR A 89 21.80 -0.59 -7.59
CA TYR A 89 21.77 -1.69 -6.64
C TYR A 89 22.85 -1.53 -5.57
N GLY A 90 22.67 -2.21 -4.44
CA GLY A 90 23.57 -2.16 -3.30
C GLY A 90 23.17 -3.17 -2.23
N LEU A 91 24.09 -3.50 -1.32
CA LEU A 91 23.77 -4.39 -0.20
C LEU A 91 23.06 -3.61 0.91
N ILE A 92 22.17 -4.27 1.64
CA ILE A 92 21.54 -3.73 2.86
C ILE A 92 22.20 -4.40 4.07
N PRO A 93 22.89 -3.64 4.93
CA PRO A 93 23.62 -4.21 6.07
C PRO A 93 22.68 -4.35 7.28
N VAL A 94 21.72 -5.28 7.20
CA VAL A 94 20.76 -5.54 8.29
C VAL A 94 21.51 -5.89 9.57
N GLY A 95 21.18 -5.20 10.67
CA GLY A 95 21.84 -5.34 11.96
C GLY A 95 23.06 -4.42 12.17
N ASP A 96 23.60 -3.81 11.11
CA ASP A 96 24.67 -2.80 11.19
C ASP A 96 24.08 -1.39 11.36
N GLY A 97 23.37 -1.22 12.48
CA GLY A 97 22.68 0.03 12.84
C GLY A 97 21.15 -0.08 12.86
N LYS A 98 20.52 0.91 13.51
CA LYS A 98 19.08 0.89 13.82
C LYS A 98 18.18 1.09 12.59
N TYR A 99 18.61 1.90 11.62
CA TYR A 99 17.80 2.33 10.48
C TYR A 99 18.46 1.91 9.16
N SER A 100 18.49 0.61 8.91
CA SER A 100 19.18 0.02 7.75
C SER A 100 18.57 0.47 6.43
N ILE A 101 19.41 0.98 5.53
CA ILE A 101 19.06 1.36 4.15
C ILE A 101 20.10 0.81 3.17
N PRO A 102 19.79 0.67 1.87
CA PRO A 102 20.77 0.24 0.88
C PRO A 102 22.00 1.15 0.84
N VAL A 103 23.19 0.56 0.86
CA VAL A 103 24.43 1.26 0.50
C VAL A 103 24.65 1.02 -1.00
N TRP A 104 24.32 2.05 -1.79
CA TRP A 104 24.36 1.98 -3.24
C TRP A 104 25.79 1.75 -3.75
N PHE A 105 25.93 0.78 -4.64
CA PHE A 105 27.19 0.51 -5.32
C PHE A 105 27.49 1.60 -6.35
N ASN A 106 28.77 1.83 -6.62
CA ASN A 106 29.22 2.88 -7.55
C ASN A 106 29.00 2.54 -9.04
N ARG A 107 28.38 1.39 -9.34
CA ARG A 107 27.96 0.98 -10.69
C ARG A 107 26.47 0.66 -10.68
N SER A 108 25.88 0.84 -11.85
CA SER A 108 24.50 0.48 -12.15
C SER A 108 24.46 -0.43 -13.39
N VAL A 109 23.34 -1.09 -13.60
CA VAL A 109 23.08 -1.89 -14.82
C VAL A 109 21.91 -1.29 -15.60
N LYS A 110 21.86 -1.53 -16.91
CA LYS A 110 20.79 -1.02 -17.76
C LYS A 110 19.58 -1.94 -17.68
N ILE A 111 18.40 -1.33 -17.73
CA ILE A 111 17.14 -2.03 -17.99
C ILE A 111 16.86 -1.88 -19.48
N VAL A 112 16.77 -2.98 -20.19
CA VAL A 112 16.50 -3.02 -21.64
C VAL A 112 15.31 -3.94 -21.88
N GLY A 113 14.24 -3.40 -22.43
CA GLY A 113 13.01 -4.16 -22.69
C GLY A 113 12.46 -4.87 -21.46
N GLY A 114 12.49 -4.21 -20.30
CA GLY A 114 12.03 -4.74 -19.02
C GLY A 114 12.99 -5.68 -18.32
N LYS A 115 14.20 -5.89 -18.84
CA LYS A 115 15.15 -6.88 -18.30
C LYS A 115 16.45 -6.27 -17.83
N SER A 116 17.01 -6.81 -16.74
CA SER A 116 18.33 -6.43 -16.22
C SER A 116 18.97 -7.59 -15.44
N GLU A 117 20.28 -7.55 -15.23
CA GLU A 117 20.99 -8.55 -14.43
C GLU A 117 22.07 -7.88 -13.56
N VAL A 118 22.11 -8.25 -12.28
CA VAL A 118 23.12 -7.81 -11.32
C VAL A 118 24.07 -8.97 -11.04
N ASN A 119 25.33 -8.79 -11.46
CA ASN A 119 26.40 -9.73 -11.16
C ASN A 119 26.96 -9.46 -9.75
N ILE A 120 26.40 -10.14 -8.75
CA ILE A 120 26.76 -10.03 -7.32
C ILE A 120 28.17 -10.57 -7.10
N LYS A 121 28.50 -11.73 -7.67
CA LYS A 121 29.77 -12.44 -7.49
C LYS A 121 30.98 -11.59 -7.88
N GLU A 122 30.86 -10.81 -8.96
CA GLU A 122 31.93 -9.96 -9.45
C GLU A 122 31.94 -8.57 -8.81
N ASN A 123 30.76 -7.94 -8.65
CA ASN A 123 30.69 -6.53 -8.26
C ASN A 123 30.58 -6.29 -6.76
N LEU A 124 30.00 -7.22 -6.00
CA LEU A 124 29.71 -7.04 -4.57
C LEU A 124 30.52 -7.98 -3.68
N SER A 125 31.66 -8.50 -4.17
CA SER A 125 32.54 -9.41 -3.43
C SER A 125 33.82 -8.74 -2.92
N LYS A 126 34.59 -9.48 -2.12
CA LYS A 126 35.88 -9.10 -1.54
C LYS A 126 35.74 -7.83 -0.71
N THR A 127 36.41 -6.75 -1.11
CA THR A 127 36.38 -5.46 -0.42
C THR A 127 35.00 -4.78 -0.48
N TYR A 128 34.12 -5.23 -1.38
CA TYR A 128 32.75 -4.71 -1.52
C TYR A 128 31.70 -5.60 -0.83
N ASP A 129 32.12 -6.72 -0.24
CA ASP A 129 31.27 -7.52 0.64
C ASP A 129 31.22 -6.89 2.04
N MET A 130 30.53 -5.76 2.16
CA MET A 130 30.38 -5.07 3.45
C MET A 130 29.43 -5.78 4.42
N THR A 131 28.64 -6.76 3.95
CA THR A 131 27.65 -7.47 4.79
C THR A 131 28.12 -8.87 5.20
N GLY A 132 29.26 -9.32 4.67
CA GLY A 132 29.81 -10.66 4.87
C GLY A 132 29.00 -11.76 4.17
N TRP A 133 28.27 -11.44 3.09
CA TRP A 133 27.40 -12.41 2.41
C TRP A 133 28.16 -13.61 1.87
N GLN A 134 29.45 -13.45 1.51
CA GLN A 134 30.27 -14.57 1.03
C GLN A 134 30.49 -15.63 2.10
N THR A 135 30.62 -15.22 3.36
CA THR A 135 30.80 -16.14 4.50
C THR A 135 29.45 -16.61 5.04
N LYS A 136 28.43 -15.74 5.06
CA LYS A 136 27.08 -16.07 5.53
C LYS A 136 26.34 -17.02 4.58
N GLY A 137 26.66 -17.00 3.29
CA GLY A 137 25.96 -17.77 2.27
C GLY A 137 24.65 -17.14 1.80
N TYR A 138 24.31 -15.92 2.24
CA TYR A 138 23.14 -15.17 1.81
C TYR A 138 23.37 -13.66 2.01
N GLY A 139 22.55 -12.83 1.36
CA GLY A 139 22.56 -11.39 1.54
C GLY A 139 21.27 -10.72 1.06
N LEU A 140 21.07 -9.46 1.48
CA LEU A 140 19.93 -8.65 1.08
C LEU A 140 20.38 -7.57 0.09
N LEU A 141 19.83 -7.61 -1.13
CA LEU A 141 20.10 -6.65 -2.20
C LEU A 141 18.99 -5.59 -2.22
N GLY A 142 19.35 -4.32 -2.03
CA GLY A 142 18.50 -3.19 -2.37
C GLY A 142 18.66 -2.82 -3.84
N TYR A 143 17.56 -2.47 -4.51
CA TYR A 143 17.57 -2.03 -5.89
C TYR A 143 16.66 -0.81 -6.11
N ARG A 144 17.00 0.03 -7.07
CA ARG A 144 16.23 1.21 -7.48
C ARG A 144 16.05 1.20 -8.99
N ILE A 145 14.81 1.32 -9.42
CA ILE A 145 14.40 1.33 -10.83
C ILE A 145 14.18 2.78 -11.26
N THR A 146 14.88 3.20 -12.32
CA THR A 146 14.64 4.50 -12.96
C THR A 146 14.29 4.36 -14.43
N SER A 147 13.45 5.24 -14.97
CA SER A 147 13.17 5.33 -16.41
C SER A 147 14.41 5.76 -17.21
N ALA A 148 14.29 5.77 -18.55
CA ALA A 148 15.32 6.26 -19.46
C ALA A 148 15.65 7.75 -19.23
N GLU A 149 14.67 8.53 -18.79
CA GLU A 149 14.77 9.95 -18.45
C GLU A 149 15.28 10.18 -17.02
N GLY A 150 15.50 9.11 -16.24
CA GLY A 150 16.00 9.18 -14.88
C GLY A 150 14.93 9.40 -13.80
N ALA A 151 13.64 9.33 -14.14
CA ALA A 151 12.57 9.35 -13.14
C ALA A 151 12.63 8.09 -12.27
N ILE A 152 12.59 8.24 -10.94
CA ILE A 152 12.60 7.10 -10.02
C ILE A 152 11.19 6.50 -9.97
N ILE A 153 11.10 5.20 -10.30
CA ILE A 153 9.84 4.45 -10.36
C ILE A 153 9.61 3.73 -9.03
N TYR A 154 10.64 3.04 -8.53
CA TYR A 154 10.50 2.15 -7.39
C TYR A 154 11.84 1.85 -6.71
N ASP A 155 11.80 1.72 -5.38
CA ASP A 155 12.87 1.17 -4.55
C ASP A 155 12.40 -0.17 -3.98
N GLY A 156 13.21 -1.23 -4.15
CA GLY A 156 12.89 -2.57 -3.68
C GLY A 156 14.05 -3.22 -2.93
N LYS A 157 13.76 -4.38 -2.35
CA LYS A 157 14.75 -5.25 -1.70
C LYS A 157 14.45 -6.72 -2.03
N ILE A 158 15.50 -7.52 -2.20
CA ILE A 158 15.41 -8.95 -2.49
C ILE A 158 16.55 -9.71 -1.84
N GLU A 159 16.23 -10.79 -1.12
CA GLU A 159 17.21 -11.69 -0.53
C GLU A 159 17.72 -12.68 -1.57
N PHE A 160 19.03 -12.89 -1.58
CA PHE A 160 19.69 -13.90 -2.38
C PHE A 160 20.46 -14.89 -1.50
N VAL A 161 20.53 -16.14 -1.96
CA VAL A 161 21.30 -17.22 -1.33
C VAL A 161 22.39 -17.68 -2.30
N VAL A 162 23.59 -17.90 -1.76
CA VAL A 162 24.75 -18.40 -2.50
C VAL A 162 24.57 -19.90 -2.73
N ALA A 163 24.13 -20.22 -3.92
CA ALA A 163 24.02 -21.58 -4.46
C ALA A 163 24.55 -21.59 -5.91
N ASP A 164 24.49 -22.73 -6.58
CA ASP A 164 24.83 -22.85 -8.00
C ASP A 164 23.61 -23.37 -8.79
N PRO A 165 22.85 -22.49 -9.48
CA PRO A 165 22.97 -21.02 -9.51
C PRO A 165 22.54 -20.34 -8.20
N PHE A 166 22.76 -19.02 -8.05
CA PHE A 166 22.18 -18.26 -6.95
C PHE A 166 20.67 -18.48 -6.89
N LEU A 167 20.08 -18.32 -5.70
CA LEU A 167 18.64 -18.41 -5.51
C LEU A 167 18.10 -17.11 -4.92
N VAL A 168 16.87 -16.78 -5.29
CA VAL A 168 16.09 -15.74 -4.60
C VAL A 168 15.32 -16.42 -3.47
N SER A 169 15.36 -15.84 -2.28
CA SER A 169 14.67 -16.36 -1.11
C SER A 169 13.48 -15.51 -0.69
N ASN A 170 12.75 -15.98 0.32
CA ASN A 170 11.69 -15.23 0.94
C ASN A 170 12.27 -13.93 1.51
N THR A 171 11.62 -12.82 1.19
CA THR A 171 12.04 -11.48 1.54
C THR A 171 10.83 -10.70 1.98
N ILE A 172 10.92 -10.04 3.13
CA ILE A 172 9.95 -9.00 3.52
C ILE A 172 10.12 -7.85 2.53
N VAL A 173 9.10 -7.54 1.73
CA VAL A 173 9.09 -6.47 0.73
C VAL A 173 8.24 -5.27 1.14
N ASP A 174 7.41 -5.41 2.19
CA ASP A 174 6.76 -4.31 2.92
C ASP A 174 6.97 -4.51 4.41
N GLY A 175 7.41 -3.47 5.12
CA GLY A 175 7.61 -3.50 6.56
C GLY A 175 8.91 -4.21 6.99
N PRO A 176 8.94 -4.78 8.22
CA PRO A 176 7.82 -4.88 9.15
C PRO A 176 7.40 -3.53 9.74
N PHE A 177 6.12 -3.40 10.04
CA PHE A 177 5.53 -2.27 10.74
C PHE A 177 5.05 -2.69 12.12
N VAL A 178 5.04 -1.74 13.05
CA VAL A 178 4.38 -1.89 14.34
C VAL A 178 3.16 -0.98 14.32
N ASP A 179 1.98 -1.57 14.27
CA ASP A 179 0.71 -0.86 14.09
C ASP A 179 -0.19 -1.07 15.32
N ASN A 180 -1.27 -0.29 15.41
CA ASN A 180 -2.34 -0.50 16.39
C ASN A 180 -1.87 -0.76 17.84
N VAL A 181 -0.85 -0.01 18.27
CA VAL A 181 -0.28 -0.13 19.61
C VAL A 181 -1.26 0.42 20.64
N THR A 182 -1.56 -0.39 21.66
CA THR A 182 -2.36 -0.02 22.83
C THR A 182 -1.56 -0.22 24.11
N GLU A 183 -2.20 -0.08 25.27
CA GLU A 183 -1.59 -0.39 26.57
C GLU A 183 -1.29 -1.89 26.76
N SER A 184 -1.94 -2.77 26.00
CA SER A 184 -1.86 -4.22 26.19
C SER A 184 -1.73 -5.04 24.91
N SER A 185 -1.62 -4.38 23.76
CA SER A 185 -1.47 -5.02 22.47
C SER A 185 -0.67 -4.21 21.46
N ALA A 186 -0.21 -4.87 20.41
CA ALA A 186 0.33 -4.27 19.19
C ALA A 186 0.04 -5.20 18.00
N VAL A 187 0.07 -4.68 16.78
CA VAL A 187 0.04 -5.48 15.56
C VAL A 187 1.41 -5.39 14.89
N ILE A 188 1.98 -6.53 14.50
CA ILE A 188 3.17 -6.58 13.65
C ILE A 188 2.71 -6.97 12.25
N SER A 189 2.89 -6.10 11.27
CA SER A 189 2.44 -6.32 9.90
C SER A 189 3.60 -6.30 8.90
N PHE A 190 3.53 -7.15 7.86
CA PHE A 190 4.50 -7.18 6.78
C PHE A 190 3.98 -7.95 5.56
N ILE A 191 4.62 -7.72 4.41
CA ILE A 191 4.37 -8.50 3.18
C ILE A 191 5.65 -9.13 2.68
N THR A 192 5.58 -10.38 2.23
CA THR A 192 6.68 -11.12 1.60
C THR A 192 6.50 -11.26 0.08
N ASN A 193 7.60 -11.44 -0.64
CA ASN A 193 7.59 -11.66 -2.09
C ASN A 193 6.92 -12.99 -2.49
N PHE A 194 7.11 -14.04 -1.67
CA PHE A 194 6.52 -15.36 -1.83
C PHE A 194 5.62 -15.70 -0.65
N GLU A 195 4.67 -16.61 -0.89
CA GLU A 195 3.89 -17.22 0.19
C GLU A 195 4.84 -18.00 1.10
N CYS A 196 4.79 -17.75 2.41
CA CYS A 196 5.63 -18.43 3.38
C CYS A 196 5.00 -18.49 4.77
N GLU A 197 5.59 -19.32 5.64
CA GLU A 197 5.26 -19.46 7.06
C GLU A 197 6.35 -18.74 7.89
N PRO A 198 6.22 -17.43 8.13
CA PRO A 198 7.19 -16.70 8.94
C PRO A 198 6.93 -16.93 10.43
N SER A 199 7.94 -16.63 11.24
CA SER A 199 7.80 -16.57 12.69
C SER A 199 8.13 -15.19 13.24
N VAL A 200 7.40 -14.80 14.29
CA VAL A 200 7.61 -13.56 15.02
C VAL A 200 7.84 -13.89 16.48
N THR A 201 8.88 -13.36 17.09
CA THR A 201 9.14 -13.45 18.53
C THR A 201 8.91 -12.08 19.15
N VAL A 202 8.13 -11.98 20.24
CA VAL A 202 7.94 -10.75 21.02
C VAL A 202 8.21 -11.03 22.50
N GLY A 203 9.28 -10.43 23.04
CA GLY A 203 9.84 -10.85 24.32
C GLY A 203 10.20 -12.33 24.30
N GLU A 204 9.58 -13.12 25.18
CA GLU A 204 9.80 -14.57 25.28
C GLU A 204 8.79 -15.40 24.45
N ARG A 205 7.78 -14.76 23.84
CA ARG A 205 6.70 -15.46 23.13
C ARG A 205 7.03 -15.60 21.66
N ILE A 206 6.82 -16.81 21.12
CA ILE A 206 7.03 -17.15 19.71
C ILE A 206 5.66 -17.38 19.05
N TYR A 207 5.47 -16.78 17.88
CA TYR A 207 4.28 -16.87 17.06
C TYR A 207 4.68 -17.42 15.69
N GLU A 208 4.23 -18.62 15.37
CA GLU A 208 4.31 -19.19 14.03
C GLU A 208 3.08 -18.73 13.23
N LEU A 209 3.28 -18.20 12.02
CA LEU A 209 2.20 -17.67 11.20
C LEU A 209 1.85 -18.62 10.06
N GLU A 210 0.58 -18.63 9.69
CA GLU A 210 0.06 -19.42 8.56
C GLU A 210 0.68 -18.98 7.22
N PRO A 211 0.72 -19.89 6.21
CA PRO A 211 1.16 -19.57 4.86
C PRO A 211 0.39 -18.39 4.27
N SER A 212 1.09 -17.30 3.97
CA SER A 212 0.54 -16.13 3.29
C SER A 212 1.66 -15.31 2.66
N LYS A 213 1.29 -14.31 1.84
CA LYS A 213 2.18 -13.20 1.50
C LYS A 213 1.99 -12.00 2.41
N LYS A 214 0.76 -11.78 2.91
CA LYS A 214 0.40 -10.66 3.78
C LYS A 214 0.18 -11.20 5.18
N HIS A 215 0.93 -10.67 6.15
CA HIS A 215 0.92 -11.13 7.52
C HIS A 215 0.57 -9.96 8.44
N GLU A 216 -0.39 -10.20 9.33
CA GLU A 216 -0.80 -9.27 10.39
C GLU A 216 -0.95 -10.07 11.68
N LEU A 217 0.02 -9.93 12.59
CA LEU A 217 0.03 -10.62 13.87
C LEU A 217 -0.43 -9.67 14.97
N GLN A 218 -1.58 -9.94 15.58
CA GLN A 218 -2.00 -9.28 16.81
C GLN A 218 -1.33 -9.94 18.02
N VAL A 219 -0.52 -9.16 18.73
CA VAL A 219 0.11 -9.56 19.99
C VAL A 219 -0.67 -8.92 21.13
N THR A 220 -1.15 -9.73 22.07
CA THR A 220 -1.99 -9.30 23.21
C THR A 220 -1.26 -9.56 24.54
N GLU A 221 -1.90 -9.21 25.67
CA GLU A 221 -1.39 -9.44 27.02
C GLU A 221 -0.01 -8.79 27.27
N LEU A 222 0.26 -7.67 26.61
CA LEU A 222 1.43 -6.85 26.88
C LEU A 222 1.21 -5.98 28.12
N LEU A 223 2.31 -5.55 28.74
CA LEU A 223 2.28 -4.62 29.86
C LEU A 223 2.26 -3.18 29.35
N PRO A 224 1.51 -2.26 29.99
CA PRO A 224 1.49 -0.85 29.60
C PRO A 224 2.85 -0.17 29.72
N GLY A 225 3.13 0.76 28.81
CA GLY A 225 4.34 1.61 28.83
C GLY A 225 5.66 0.85 28.78
N THR A 226 5.66 -0.37 28.23
CA THR A 226 6.78 -1.31 28.28
C THR A 226 7.42 -1.47 26.91
N GLU A 227 8.75 -1.43 26.86
CA GLU A 227 9.52 -1.74 25.64
C GLU A 227 9.64 -3.26 25.48
N TYR A 228 9.37 -3.75 24.28
CA TYR A 228 9.53 -5.15 23.88
C TYR A 228 10.52 -5.24 22.74
N ASP A 229 11.51 -6.12 22.90
CA ASP A 229 12.27 -6.64 21.77
C ASP A 229 11.38 -7.55 20.94
N TYR A 230 11.47 -7.44 19.62
CA TYR A 230 10.82 -8.38 18.72
C TYR A 230 11.71 -8.76 17.55
N THR A 231 11.47 -9.95 17.01
CA THR A 231 12.24 -10.50 15.89
C THR A 231 11.28 -11.05 14.84
N VAL A 232 11.49 -10.68 13.57
CA VAL A 232 10.74 -11.25 12.44
C VAL A 232 11.66 -12.13 11.60
N ARG A 233 11.22 -13.35 11.31
CA ARG A 233 11.92 -14.35 10.50
C ARG A 233 11.01 -14.79 9.35
N ALA A 234 11.36 -14.36 8.14
CA ALA A 234 10.62 -14.69 6.92
C ALA A 234 11.57 -15.02 5.76
N GLY A 235 12.75 -15.56 6.08
CA GLY A 235 13.89 -15.74 5.19
C GLY A 235 15.15 -15.96 6.00
N ASN A 236 16.33 -15.86 5.39
CA ASN A 236 17.61 -15.96 6.11
C ASN A 236 17.95 -14.66 6.85
N THR A 237 17.48 -13.51 6.35
CA THR A 237 17.64 -12.21 6.99
C THR A 237 16.71 -12.11 8.20
N ILE A 238 17.31 -12.00 9.38
CA ILE A 238 16.61 -11.81 10.66
C ILE A 238 16.53 -10.31 10.95
N GLN A 239 15.33 -9.81 11.27
CA GLN A 239 15.14 -8.42 11.69
C GLN A 239 14.88 -8.37 13.19
N GLU A 240 15.87 -7.87 13.94
CA GLU A 240 15.80 -7.66 15.39
C GLU A 240 15.49 -6.19 15.68
N LEU A 241 14.35 -5.94 16.31
CA LEU A 241 13.70 -4.63 16.38
C LEU A 241 13.07 -4.44 17.77
N LYS A 242 12.49 -3.27 18.02
CA LYS A 242 11.85 -2.94 19.30
C LYS A 242 10.63 -2.07 19.11
N PHE A 243 9.64 -2.21 19.98
CA PHE A 243 8.55 -1.24 20.10
C PHE A 243 8.16 -1.02 21.56
N LYS A 244 7.36 0.02 21.83
CA LYS A 244 6.89 0.36 23.17
C LYS A 244 5.38 0.46 23.19
N THR A 245 4.73 -0.24 24.12
CA THR A 245 3.27 -0.14 24.33
C THR A 245 2.87 1.23 24.88
N ALA A 246 1.62 1.62 24.63
CA ALA A 246 1.09 2.85 25.18
C ALA A 246 1.08 2.81 26.73
N PRO A 247 1.25 3.95 27.42
CA PRO A 247 0.96 4.02 28.84
C PRO A 247 -0.47 3.57 29.13
N GLN A 248 -0.71 3.17 30.37
CA GLN A 248 -2.06 2.79 30.79
C GLN A 248 -3.05 3.92 30.45
N LYS A 249 -4.23 3.56 29.98
CA LYS A 249 -5.29 4.51 29.66
C LYS A 249 -5.62 5.39 30.88
N GLY A 250 -5.65 6.71 30.67
CA GLY A 250 -5.86 7.70 31.73
C GLY A 250 -4.60 8.10 32.50
N ASN A 251 -3.46 7.45 32.25
CA ASN A 251 -2.21 7.74 32.94
C ASN A 251 -1.63 9.08 32.48
N ASN A 252 -1.19 9.90 33.44
CA ASN A 252 -0.55 11.21 33.20
C ASN A 252 0.95 11.13 32.85
N SER A 253 1.42 9.96 32.42
CA SER A 253 2.79 9.78 31.93
C SER A 253 3.01 10.62 30.69
N LYS A 254 4.15 11.29 30.62
CA LYS A 254 4.51 12.10 29.46
C LYS A 254 4.80 11.18 28.27
N PHE A 255 4.30 11.57 27.11
CA PHE A 255 4.63 10.97 25.82
C PHE A 255 4.80 12.08 24.78
N THR A 256 5.46 11.77 23.66
CA THR A 256 5.65 12.70 22.54
C THR A 256 5.10 12.05 21.28
N PHE A 257 4.36 12.81 20.46
CA PHE A 257 3.93 12.32 19.14
C PHE A 257 4.30 13.31 18.05
N ALA A 258 4.50 12.79 16.84
CA ALA A 258 4.66 13.60 15.64
C ALA A 258 3.34 13.74 14.89
N TYR A 259 3.21 14.84 14.15
CA TYR A 259 2.08 15.09 13.25
C TYR A 259 2.60 15.63 11.91
N ALA A 260 2.08 15.10 10.80
CA ALA A 260 2.35 15.61 9.45
C ALA A 260 1.19 15.29 8.47
N SER A 261 1.23 15.91 7.31
CA SER A 261 0.38 15.62 6.14
C SER A 261 1.15 16.00 4.86
N ASP A 262 0.56 15.76 3.69
CA ASP A 262 1.03 16.32 2.41
C ASP A 262 2.48 15.93 2.03
N SER A 263 2.72 14.65 1.77
CA SER A 263 4.03 14.11 1.37
C SER A 263 4.10 13.65 -0.09
N ARG A 264 3.19 14.14 -0.91
CA ARG A 264 3.08 13.82 -2.34
C ARG A 264 4.33 14.22 -3.10
N SER A 265 4.54 13.64 -4.29
CA SER A 265 5.67 14.01 -5.15
C SER A 265 5.74 15.51 -5.36
N ALA A 266 6.95 16.06 -5.25
CA ALA A 266 7.22 17.48 -5.39
C ALA A 266 8.24 17.76 -6.50
N MET A 267 8.25 19.00 -6.96
CA MET A 267 9.25 19.48 -7.92
C MET A 267 10.66 19.41 -7.33
N GLY A 268 11.68 19.30 -8.19
CA GLY A 268 13.09 19.24 -7.80
C GLY A 268 13.79 17.90 -8.05
N GLY A 269 13.07 16.91 -8.60
CA GLY A 269 13.62 15.65 -9.08
C GLY A 269 14.17 14.72 -7.99
N GLY A 270 14.72 13.59 -8.43
CA GLY A 270 15.28 12.56 -7.55
C GLY A 270 14.26 12.06 -6.51
N GLU A 271 14.69 11.89 -5.26
CA GLU A 271 13.86 11.34 -4.18
C GLU A 271 12.70 12.24 -3.74
N ARG A 272 12.58 13.48 -4.27
CA ARG A 272 11.38 14.30 -4.09
C ARG A 272 10.19 13.80 -4.90
N SER A 273 10.43 12.95 -5.89
CA SER A 273 9.42 12.41 -6.78
C SER A 273 9.77 10.95 -7.09
N VAL A 274 9.41 10.05 -6.19
CA VAL A 274 9.48 8.59 -6.37
C VAL A 274 8.05 8.11 -6.58
N TYR A 275 7.65 8.02 -7.85
CA TYR A 275 6.30 7.64 -8.32
C TYR A 275 5.19 7.89 -7.28
N GLY A 276 4.76 9.15 -7.15
CA GLY A 276 3.68 9.57 -6.23
C GLY A 276 4.11 10.06 -4.85
N ALA A 277 5.28 9.64 -4.35
CA ALA A 277 5.74 9.97 -3.00
C ALA A 277 6.99 10.86 -2.99
N ASN A 278 7.09 11.73 -1.98
CA ASN A 278 8.29 12.50 -1.66
C ASN A 278 9.10 11.79 -0.57
N VAL A 279 9.84 10.76 -1.00
CA VAL A 279 10.68 9.94 -0.11
C VAL A 279 11.72 10.78 0.63
N TYR A 280 12.25 11.82 -0.03
CA TYR A 280 13.23 12.73 0.57
C TYR A 280 12.69 13.45 1.81
N ILE A 281 11.50 14.04 1.74
CA ILE A 281 10.93 14.77 2.87
C ILE A 281 10.47 13.81 3.97
N MET A 282 9.88 12.67 3.60
CA MET A 282 9.42 11.68 4.56
C MET A 282 10.56 11.11 5.39
N ARG A 283 11.67 10.72 4.77
CA ARG A 283 12.85 10.24 5.52
C ARG A 283 13.38 11.28 6.51
N LYS A 284 13.30 12.58 6.18
CA LYS A 284 13.71 13.65 7.11
C LYS A 284 12.74 13.83 8.27
N ILE A 285 11.43 13.81 8.00
CA ILE A 285 10.39 13.88 9.02
C ILE A 285 10.56 12.70 9.99
N MET A 286 10.69 11.48 9.45
CA MET A 286 10.85 10.28 10.25
C MET A 286 12.17 10.25 11.03
N SER A 287 13.28 10.71 10.43
CA SER A 287 14.55 10.84 11.15
C SER A 287 14.45 11.82 12.32
N LEU A 288 13.75 12.94 12.13
CA LEU A 288 13.52 13.91 13.21
C LEU A 288 12.62 13.33 14.29
N ALA A 289 11.53 12.66 13.91
CA ALA A 289 10.61 12.01 14.85
C ALA A 289 11.34 10.96 15.70
N ALA A 290 12.13 10.10 15.06
CA ALA A 290 12.98 9.12 15.73
C ALA A 290 14.01 9.79 16.67
N PHE A 291 14.69 10.84 16.21
CA PHE A 291 15.64 11.60 17.04
C PHE A 291 14.97 12.25 18.27
N LYS A 292 13.72 12.69 18.12
CA LYS A 292 12.92 13.25 19.22
C LYS A 292 12.30 12.19 20.13
N GLY A 293 12.45 10.91 19.82
CA GLY A 293 11.92 9.80 20.62
C GLY A 293 10.40 9.83 20.68
N VAL A 294 9.73 9.99 19.53
CA VAL A 294 8.27 9.92 19.49
C VAL A 294 7.78 8.53 19.87
N ASP A 295 6.65 8.48 20.57
CA ASP A 295 5.94 7.28 20.96
C ASP A 295 4.99 6.80 19.85
N PHE A 296 4.49 7.72 19.01
CA PHE A 296 3.74 7.45 17.78
C PHE A 296 3.77 8.66 16.82
N MET A 297 3.28 8.46 15.60
CA MET A 297 3.03 9.53 14.63
C MET A 297 1.59 9.48 14.13
N GLN A 298 0.98 10.64 13.93
CA GLN A 298 -0.26 10.78 13.16
C GLN A 298 0.07 11.41 11.81
N PHE A 299 -0.26 10.72 10.70
CA PHE A 299 -0.14 11.27 9.35
C PHE A 299 -1.54 11.48 8.75
N THR A 300 -1.92 12.72 8.42
CA THR A 300 -3.31 13.03 8.03
C THR A 300 -3.47 13.42 6.57
N GLY A 301 -3.57 12.41 5.70
CA GLY A 301 -3.93 12.58 4.30
C GLY A 301 -2.80 13.07 3.40
N ASP A 302 -3.04 12.92 2.10
CA ASP A 302 -2.14 13.33 1.03
C ASP A 302 -0.75 12.67 1.12
N LEU A 303 -0.75 11.36 1.31
CA LEU A 303 0.44 10.53 1.31
C LEU A 303 1.06 10.49 -0.10
N ILE A 304 0.20 10.39 -1.11
CA ILE A 304 0.54 10.10 -2.52
C ILE A 304 -0.02 11.14 -3.49
N ASN A 305 0.37 11.14 -4.77
CA ASN A 305 -0.30 11.99 -5.76
C ASN A 305 -1.75 11.56 -6.00
N GLY A 306 -2.00 10.25 -5.97
CA GLY A 306 -3.26 9.56 -6.26
C GLY A 306 -4.14 10.23 -7.32
N TYR A 307 -5.44 10.43 -7.03
CA TYR A 307 -6.45 10.69 -8.06
C TYR A 307 -6.40 9.66 -9.21
N ALA A 308 -6.07 8.41 -8.88
CA ALA A 308 -5.84 7.35 -9.85
C ALA A 308 -7.15 6.86 -10.46
N TYR A 309 -7.02 6.14 -11.58
CA TYR A 309 -8.15 5.51 -12.29
C TYR A 309 -8.04 3.98 -12.33
N ASP A 310 -6.90 3.46 -11.87
CA ASP A 310 -6.59 2.04 -11.75
C ASP A 310 -5.94 1.87 -10.37
N PRO A 311 -6.37 0.88 -9.58
CA PRO A 311 -5.92 0.72 -8.20
C PRO A 311 -4.41 0.49 -8.09
N GLU A 312 -3.77 -0.11 -9.11
CA GLU A 312 -2.34 -0.42 -9.07
C GLU A 312 -1.47 0.84 -9.04
N ASP A 313 -1.94 1.95 -9.62
CA ASP A 313 -1.26 3.25 -9.54
C ASP A 313 -1.26 3.75 -8.10
N ASN A 314 -2.35 3.62 -7.34
CA ASN A 314 -2.36 4.01 -5.92
C ASN A 314 -1.49 3.05 -5.09
N ARG A 315 -1.59 1.73 -5.30
CA ARG A 315 -0.77 0.73 -4.59
C ARG A 315 0.72 0.98 -4.75
N LEU A 316 1.18 1.28 -5.97
CA LEU A 316 2.60 1.56 -6.21
C LEU A 316 3.04 2.85 -5.50
N GLN A 317 2.20 3.89 -5.48
CA GLN A 317 2.52 5.12 -4.75
C GLN A 317 2.54 4.89 -3.23
N TYR A 318 1.57 4.15 -2.68
CA TYR A 318 1.56 3.77 -1.27
C TYR A 318 2.79 2.94 -0.92
N ARG A 319 3.18 2.00 -1.78
CA ARG A 319 4.41 1.22 -1.60
C ARG A 319 5.64 2.11 -1.51
N ASN A 320 5.78 3.10 -2.38
CA ASN A 320 6.90 4.04 -2.34
C ASN A 320 6.87 4.94 -1.10
N TRP A 321 5.68 5.34 -0.63
CA TRP A 321 5.51 6.04 0.63
C TRP A 321 5.92 5.18 1.83
N LYS A 322 5.41 3.93 1.90
CA LYS A 322 5.76 2.92 2.90
C LYS A 322 7.25 2.64 2.93
N ASN A 323 7.90 2.52 1.77
CA ASN A 323 9.36 2.39 1.67
C ASN A 323 10.14 3.56 2.28
N ALA A 324 9.57 4.78 2.29
CA ALA A 324 10.20 5.94 2.91
C ALA A 324 10.17 5.87 4.43
N VAL A 325 9.11 5.32 5.01
CA VAL A 325 8.85 5.32 6.46
C VAL A 325 9.21 4.00 7.14
N GLN A 326 9.20 2.87 6.42
CA GLN A 326 9.42 1.53 6.98
C GLN A 326 10.68 1.39 7.86
N PRO A 327 11.83 2.05 7.59
CA PRO A 327 12.98 1.93 8.49
C PRO A 327 12.67 2.42 9.90
N PHE A 328 11.71 3.33 10.05
CA PHE A 328 11.32 3.96 11.32
C PHE A 328 10.01 3.40 11.88
N ALA A 329 9.04 3.12 11.01
CA ALA A 329 7.73 2.56 11.38
C ALA A 329 7.81 1.13 11.95
N ALA A 330 8.96 0.48 11.81
CA ALA A 330 9.33 -0.73 12.55
C ALA A 330 9.55 -0.50 14.07
N PHE A 331 9.57 0.75 14.55
CA PHE A 331 9.87 1.05 15.96
C PHE A 331 8.76 1.79 16.71
N PHE A 332 7.89 2.50 15.99
CA PHE A 332 6.74 3.19 16.55
C PHE A 332 5.64 3.28 15.49
N PRO A 333 4.35 3.26 15.89
CA PRO A 333 3.25 3.27 14.96
C PRO A 333 3.11 4.62 14.27
N ILE A 334 2.73 4.55 13.00
CA ILE A 334 2.20 5.67 12.24
C ILE A 334 0.72 5.37 12.06
N TYR A 335 -0.15 6.31 12.46
CA TYR A 335 -1.58 6.23 12.19
C TYR A 335 -1.87 7.10 10.98
N GLU A 336 -2.20 6.50 9.86
CA GLU A 336 -2.52 7.20 8.62
C GLU A 336 -4.03 7.44 8.48
N THR A 337 -4.40 8.46 7.71
CA THR A 337 -5.76 8.64 7.22
C THR A 337 -5.77 9.25 5.83
N MET A 338 -6.93 9.25 5.20
CA MET A 338 -7.14 9.70 3.83
C MET A 338 -7.34 11.22 3.77
N GLY A 339 -6.69 11.83 2.78
CA GLY A 339 -6.96 13.16 2.25
C GLY A 339 -7.62 13.06 0.88
N ASN A 340 -7.67 14.17 0.15
CA ASN A 340 -8.27 14.18 -1.18
C ASN A 340 -7.41 13.48 -2.23
N HIS A 341 -6.10 13.36 -2.00
CA HIS A 341 -5.22 12.69 -2.94
C HIS A 341 -5.23 11.17 -2.85
N GLU A 342 -5.76 10.55 -1.80
CA GLU A 342 -5.97 9.10 -1.72
C GLU A 342 -7.08 8.60 -2.65
N GLY A 343 -7.81 9.52 -3.31
CA GLY A 343 -8.93 9.22 -4.20
C GLY A 343 -8.59 8.25 -5.34
N LEU A 344 -9.52 7.32 -5.58
CA LEU A 344 -9.54 6.37 -6.68
C LEU A 344 -10.86 6.54 -7.44
N HIS A 345 -10.80 6.76 -8.74
CA HIS A 345 -11.95 7.27 -9.48
C HIS A 345 -12.30 6.47 -10.72
N THR A 346 -13.59 6.47 -11.04
CA THR A 346 -14.07 6.23 -12.41
C THR A 346 -14.17 7.57 -13.11
N ARG A 347 -13.53 7.70 -14.28
CA ARG A 347 -13.53 8.96 -15.07
C ARG A 347 -14.43 8.84 -16.29
N PHE A 348 -15.31 9.82 -16.45
CA PHE A 348 -16.07 10.04 -17.67
C PHE A 348 -15.47 11.22 -18.44
N TYR A 349 -15.24 11.04 -19.73
CA TYR A 349 -14.57 12.03 -20.56
C TYR A 349 -15.46 12.46 -21.72
N ASP A 350 -15.69 13.77 -21.84
CA ASP A 350 -16.47 14.31 -22.95
C ASP A 350 -15.57 14.54 -24.18
N GLU A 351 -15.66 13.65 -25.16
CA GLU A 351 -14.90 13.77 -26.42
C GLU A 351 -15.24 15.04 -27.22
N ASN A 352 -16.45 15.59 -27.06
CA ASN A 352 -16.88 16.81 -27.74
C ASN A 352 -16.53 18.08 -26.95
N ASN A 353 -16.11 17.94 -25.69
CA ASN A 353 -15.59 19.02 -24.87
C ASN A 353 -14.42 18.51 -24.03
N THR A 354 -13.23 18.51 -24.62
CA THR A 354 -12.01 17.94 -24.04
C THR A 354 -11.57 18.59 -22.73
N SER A 355 -12.11 19.76 -22.39
CA SER A 355 -11.89 20.43 -21.09
C SER A 355 -12.77 19.86 -19.97
N ARG A 356 -13.81 19.10 -20.30
CA ARG A 356 -14.77 18.54 -19.35
C ARG A 356 -14.52 17.05 -19.12
N TYR A 357 -14.30 16.72 -17.86
CA TYR A 357 -14.28 15.36 -17.36
C TYR A 357 -14.88 15.33 -15.96
N ILE A 358 -15.47 14.19 -15.64
CA ILE A 358 -16.24 13.95 -14.42
C ILE A 358 -15.67 12.73 -13.74
N ARG A 359 -15.49 12.80 -12.42
CA ARG A 359 -14.98 11.70 -11.61
C ARG A 359 -15.91 11.42 -10.45
N ILE A 360 -16.16 10.13 -10.26
CA ILE A 360 -16.85 9.58 -9.11
C ILE A 360 -15.91 8.65 -8.37
N ASP A 361 -16.19 8.39 -7.10
CA ASP A 361 -15.49 7.33 -6.37
C ASP A 361 -15.72 5.98 -7.06
N ARG A 362 -14.66 5.19 -7.11
CA ARG A 362 -14.68 3.91 -7.82
C ARG A 362 -15.45 2.88 -7.00
N PHE A 363 -16.12 1.97 -7.69
CA PHE A 363 -16.92 0.90 -7.08
C PHE A 363 -16.59 -0.43 -7.81
N PRO A 364 -17.01 -1.62 -7.32
CA PRO A 364 -17.80 -1.87 -6.12
C PRO A 364 -17.07 -1.46 -4.83
N TYR A 365 -17.81 -0.96 -3.84
CA TYR A 365 -17.19 -0.26 -2.71
C TYR A 365 -16.50 -1.15 -1.68
N ASP A 366 -16.74 -2.47 -1.74
CA ASP A 366 -16.10 -3.46 -0.88
C ASP A 366 -14.67 -3.81 -1.32
N SER A 367 -14.27 -3.43 -2.53
CA SER A 367 -13.01 -3.90 -3.13
C SER A 367 -12.30 -2.90 -4.04
N LEU A 368 -13.00 -1.91 -4.61
CA LEU A 368 -12.44 -0.94 -5.56
C LEU A 368 -12.71 0.52 -5.21
N SER A 369 -13.28 0.84 -4.04
CA SER A 369 -13.34 2.22 -3.53
C SER A 369 -11.96 2.70 -3.08
N ALA A 370 -11.82 4.02 -2.94
CA ALA A 370 -10.63 4.60 -2.33
C ALA A 370 -10.42 4.07 -0.90
N GLU A 371 -11.51 3.92 -0.13
CA GLU A 371 -11.51 3.43 1.25
C GLU A 371 -11.13 1.95 1.35
N ALA A 372 -11.71 1.09 0.51
CA ALA A 372 -11.37 -0.32 0.48
C ALA A 372 -9.90 -0.54 0.09
N LEU A 373 -9.40 0.22 -0.89
CA LEU A 373 -8.00 0.15 -1.27
C LEU A 373 -7.08 0.66 -0.15
N PHE A 374 -7.46 1.72 0.55
CA PHE A 374 -6.67 2.24 1.67
C PHE A 374 -6.61 1.23 2.83
N ALA A 375 -7.75 0.65 3.22
CA ALA A 375 -7.82 -0.39 4.25
C ALA A 375 -7.10 -1.70 3.85
N ASP A 376 -6.93 -1.97 2.55
CA ASP A 376 -6.12 -3.10 2.07
C ASP A 376 -4.61 -2.83 2.20
N GLU A 377 -4.18 -1.56 2.18
CA GLU A 377 -2.76 -1.18 2.14
C GLU A 377 -2.16 -0.78 3.49
N PHE A 378 -3.00 -0.39 4.46
CA PHE A 378 -2.60 0.09 5.79
C PHE A 378 -3.34 -0.68 6.89
N VAL A 379 -2.70 -0.81 8.05
CA VAL A 379 -3.26 -1.48 9.24
C VAL A 379 -3.59 -0.41 10.28
N ASN A 380 -4.86 -0.02 10.35
CA ASN A 380 -5.33 1.04 11.25
C ASN A 380 -6.31 0.49 12.29
N PRO A 381 -6.69 1.28 13.31
CA PRO A 381 -7.71 0.86 14.24
C PRO A 381 -9.03 0.64 13.48
N VAL A 382 -9.64 -0.54 13.69
CA VAL A 382 -10.93 -0.87 13.10
C VAL A 382 -12.01 -0.01 13.77
N SER A 383 -12.79 0.67 12.94
CA SER A 383 -13.87 1.54 13.38
C SER A 383 -15.07 0.76 13.90
N ASP A 384 -15.79 1.33 14.87
CA ASP A 384 -17.16 0.95 15.23
C ASP A 384 -18.21 1.73 14.40
N LEU A 385 -17.77 2.63 13.51
CA LEU A 385 -18.56 3.20 12.43
C LEU A 385 -18.38 2.37 11.16
N GLU A 386 -19.47 1.80 10.63
CA GLU A 386 -19.41 0.86 9.51
C GLU A 386 -19.43 1.55 8.14
N THR A 387 -20.45 2.38 7.87
CA THR A 387 -20.76 2.96 6.54
C THR A 387 -21.81 4.08 6.66
N GLU A 388 -22.09 4.80 5.57
CA GLU A 388 -23.28 5.67 5.42
C GLU A 388 -24.55 4.91 4.98
N ASP A 389 -24.45 3.60 4.69
CA ASP A 389 -25.65 2.75 4.49
C ASP A 389 -26.54 2.77 5.75
N GLY A 390 -27.86 2.73 5.55
CA GLY A 390 -28.87 2.91 6.59
C GLY A 390 -29.05 4.36 7.06
N SER A 391 -28.31 5.33 6.51
CA SER A 391 -28.56 6.75 6.76
C SER A 391 -29.89 7.20 6.14
N LYS A 392 -30.37 8.40 6.51
CA LYS A 392 -31.58 8.97 5.91
C LYS A 392 -31.47 9.27 4.41
N TYR A 393 -30.24 9.25 3.88
CA TYR A 393 -29.92 9.50 2.48
C TYR A 393 -29.54 8.22 1.72
N ASP A 394 -29.61 7.07 2.38
CA ASP A 394 -29.43 5.78 1.74
C ASP A 394 -30.64 5.45 0.85
N PRO A 395 -30.45 5.34 -0.49
CA PRO A 395 -31.55 5.11 -1.41
C PRO A 395 -32.05 3.67 -1.43
N ASP A 396 -31.24 2.67 -1.04
CA ASP A 396 -31.67 1.28 -0.93
C ASP A 396 -30.97 0.57 0.24
N PRO A 397 -31.65 0.43 1.39
CA PRO A 397 -31.06 -0.18 2.60
C PRO A 397 -30.76 -1.68 2.47
N ASN A 398 -31.07 -2.29 1.32
CA ASN A 398 -30.72 -3.69 1.03
C ASN A 398 -29.51 -3.80 0.08
N SER A 399 -28.84 -2.69 -0.23
CA SER A 399 -27.59 -2.68 -1.00
C SER A 399 -26.45 -1.96 -0.29
N ILE A 400 -25.24 -2.23 -0.78
CA ILE A 400 -24.04 -1.48 -0.43
C ILE A 400 -24.00 -0.27 -1.35
N ASP A 401 -24.39 0.88 -0.81
CA ASP A 401 -24.49 2.15 -1.52
C ASP A 401 -23.43 3.16 -1.08
N PHE A 402 -22.65 2.85 -0.05
CA PHE A 402 -21.48 3.63 0.35
C PHE A 402 -20.29 2.75 0.76
N PRO A 403 -19.05 3.26 0.69
CA PRO A 403 -17.86 2.55 1.16
C PRO A 403 -17.85 2.28 2.66
N SER A 404 -17.04 1.31 3.10
CA SER A 404 -16.84 1.12 4.54
C SER A 404 -15.95 2.22 5.12
N TYR A 405 -16.26 2.65 6.34
CA TYR A 405 -15.39 3.49 7.18
C TYR A 405 -14.29 2.71 7.88
N ARG A 406 -14.28 1.38 7.75
CA ARG A 406 -13.28 0.49 8.33
C ARG A 406 -11.88 1.02 8.00
N GLU A 407 -11.09 1.28 9.04
CA GLU A 407 -9.68 1.69 8.94
C GLU A 407 -9.44 3.04 8.23
N THR A 408 -10.50 3.80 7.93
CA THR A 408 -10.42 5.14 7.31
C THR A 408 -10.99 6.25 8.18
N SER A 409 -11.93 5.95 9.08
CA SER A 409 -12.35 6.82 10.19
C SER A 409 -12.33 6.03 11.48
N PHE A 410 -11.53 6.43 12.46
CA PHE A 410 -11.29 5.61 13.64
C PHE A 410 -10.87 6.45 14.85
N SER A 411 -10.70 5.79 15.99
CA SER A 411 -10.14 6.44 17.16
C SER A 411 -9.30 5.48 17.99
N TYR A 412 -8.37 6.04 18.74
CA TYR A 412 -7.50 5.31 19.66
C TYR A 412 -7.18 6.17 20.87
N VAL A 413 -6.62 5.54 21.90
CA VAL A 413 -6.20 6.22 23.13
C VAL A 413 -4.73 5.92 23.38
N TYR A 414 -3.96 6.97 23.65
CA TYR A 414 -2.56 6.88 24.04
C TYR A 414 -2.37 7.59 25.38
N GLY A 415 -2.17 6.82 26.46
CA GLY A 415 -2.13 7.35 27.82
C GLY A 415 -3.41 8.13 28.17
N ASN A 416 -3.28 9.42 28.45
CA ASN A 416 -4.39 10.32 28.78
C ASN A 416 -4.97 11.09 27.58
N THR A 417 -4.65 10.71 26.34
CA THR A 417 -5.13 11.40 25.14
C THR A 417 -5.92 10.47 24.23
N ALA A 418 -7.13 10.89 23.86
CA ALA A 418 -7.90 10.26 22.81
C ALA A 418 -7.68 10.98 21.48
N MET A 419 -7.43 10.20 20.44
CA MET A 419 -7.28 10.66 19.07
C MET A 419 -8.51 10.22 18.29
N ILE A 420 -9.19 11.18 17.64
CA ILE A 420 -10.33 10.91 16.77
C ILE A 420 -9.94 11.32 15.36
N VAL A 421 -9.97 10.36 14.45
CA VAL A 421 -9.53 10.49 13.07
C VAL A 421 -10.76 10.40 12.17
N LEU A 422 -11.00 11.46 11.41
CA LEU A 422 -12.18 11.62 10.56
C LEU A 422 -11.76 11.56 9.09
N ASN A 423 -12.54 10.87 8.25
CA ASN A 423 -12.36 10.89 6.80
C ASN A 423 -13.18 12.03 6.18
N SER A 424 -12.49 13.13 5.88
CA SER A 424 -13.08 14.32 5.24
C SER A 424 -13.20 14.24 3.71
N ASN A 425 -12.77 13.10 3.15
CA ASN A 425 -12.82 12.74 1.75
C ASN A 425 -13.41 11.33 1.57
N TYR A 426 -14.41 10.99 2.39
CA TYR A 426 -15.17 9.75 2.25
C TYR A 426 -16.11 9.82 1.05
N TRP A 427 -16.25 8.74 0.26
CA TRP A 427 -17.09 8.68 -0.94
C TRP A 427 -16.84 9.87 -1.89
N PHE A 428 -15.56 10.17 -2.10
CA PHE A 428 -15.12 11.45 -2.62
C PHE A 428 -15.39 11.63 -4.11
N GLY A 429 -16.27 12.58 -4.43
CA GLY A 429 -16.53 13.08 -5.78
C GLY A 429 -15.89 14.46 -5.98
N PRO A 430 -14.68 14.56 -6.57
CA PRO A 430 -13.96 15.84 -6.67
C PRO A 430 -14.68 16.88 -7.54
N ASP A 431 -15.61 16.42 -8.39
CA ASP A 431 -16.29 17.24 -9.37
C ASP A 431 -17.74 17.59 -8.96
N VAL A 432 -18.21 17.13 -7.79
CA VAL A 432 -19.60 17.33 -7.31
C VAL A 432 -19.98 18.80 -7.19
N ARG A 433 -19.04 19.67 -6.78
CA ARG A 433 -19.31 21.11 -6.66
C ARG A 433 -19.55 21.82 -7.99
N LYS A 434 -19.05 21.26 -9.11
CA LYS A 434 -19.13 21.86 -10.44
C LYS A 434 -20.08 21.13 -11.39
N GLU A 435 -20.46 19.89 -11.08
CA GLU A 435 -21.40 19.06 -11.86
C GLU A 435 -22.68 18.80 -11.03
N PRO A 436 -23.76 19.60 -11.20
CA PRO A 436 -24.96 19.51 -10.36
C PRO A 436 -25.72 18.18 -10.44
N LEU A 437 -25.52 17.41 -11.52
CA LEU A 437 -26.13 16.10 -11.73
C LEU A 437 -25.29 14.95 -11.13
N LEU A 438 -24.14 15.25 -10.53
CA LEU A 438 -23.23 14.23 -10.00
C LEU A 438 -23.56 13.91 -8.53
N SER A 439 -23.75 12.63 -8.22
CA SER A 439 -23.72 12.15 -6.83
C SER A 439 -22.29 12.00 -6.33
N GLY A 440 -22.10 12.12 -5.02
CA GLY A 440 -20.82 11.96 -4.35
C GLY A 440 -20.66 12.96 -3.21
N ASN A 441 -19.61 12.80 -2.42
CA ASN A 441 -19.29 13.71 -1.34
C ASN A 441 -18.24 14.75 -1.79
N PRO A 442 -18.45 16.06 -1.60
CA PRO A 442 -17.43 17.06 -1.90
C PRO A 442 -16.27 17.01 -0.91
N HIS A 443 -15.11 17.54 -1.31
CA HIS A 443 -13.95 17.64 -0.41
C HIS A 443 -14.28 18.43 0.86
N ALA A 444 -13.71 17.93 1.97
CA ALA A 444 -13.82 18.46 3.32
C ALA A 444 -15.25 18.41 3.90
N TYR A 445 -16.06 17.45 3.48
CA TYR A 445 -17.41 17.25 4.01
C TYR A 445 -17.49 15.97 4.83
N ILE A 446 -17.93 16.10 6.08
CA ILE A 446 -18.17 14.99 7.01
C ILE A 446 -19.62 14.55 6.87
N MET A 447 -19.85 13.31 6.47
CA MET A 447 -21.20 12.76 6.26
C MET A 447 -21.93 12.46 7.59
N ASP A 448 -23.24 12.27 7.49
CA ASP A 448 -24.16 12.30 8.65
C ASP A 448 -23.86 11.20 9.67
N ASN A 449 -23.59 9.95 9.24
CA ASN A 449 -23.28 8.87 10.17
C ASN A 449 -21.93 9.12 10.85
N GLN A 450 -20.90 9.55 10.10
CA GLN A 450 -19.60 9.91 10.69
C GLN A 450 -19.71 11.07 11.69
N PHE A 451 -20.48 12.11 11.37
CA PHE A 451 -20.68 13.23 12.28
C PHE A 451 -21.46 12.80 13.54
N ASN A 452 -22.45 11.92 13.40
CA ASN A 452 -23.18 11.35 14.52
C ASN A 452 -22.31 10.46 15.40
N TRP A 453 -21.43 9.67 14.78
CA TRP A 453 -20.43 8.85 15.47
C TRP A 453 -19.47 9.73 16.28
N PHE A 454 -18.92 10.78 15.67
CA PHE A 454 -18.05 11.76 16.34
C PHE A 454 -18.72 12.38 17.57
N LYS A 455 -19.96 12.86 17.46
CA LYS A 455 -20.70 13.47 18.58
C LYS A 455 -20.96 12.52 19.74
N LYS A 456 -21.11 11.22 19.46
CA LYS A 456 -21.38 10.19 20.47
C LYS A 456 -20.10 9.65 21.10
N ARG A 457 -18.92 10.04 20.61
CA ARG A 457 -17.65 9.51 21.08
C ARG A 457 -17.36 10.05 22.48
N ASP A 458 -17.64 9.23 23.48
CA ASP A 458 -17.30 9.47 24.88
C ASP A 458 -16.07 8.63 25.26
N PHE A 459 -14.93 9.29 25.45
CA PHE A 459 -13.77 8.63 26.03
C PHE A 459 -13.78 8.85 27.53
N LYS A 460 -14.14 7.80 28.28
CA LYS A 460 -13.74 7.70 29.68
C LYS A 460 -12.23 7.50 29.71
N ILE A 461 -11.48 8.59 29.84
CA ILE A 461 -10.01 8.61 29.95
C ILE A 461 -9.64 8.66 31.42
#